data_AF-A0A2E9R1X8-F1
#
_entry.id   AF-A0A2E9R1X8-F1
#
_cell.length_a   1.000
_cell.length_b   1.000
_cell.length_c   1.000
_cell.angle_alpha   90.00
_cell.angle_beta   90.00
_cell.angle_gamma   90.00
#
_symmetry.space_group_name_H-M   'P 1'
#
loop_
_entity.id
_entity.type
_entity.pdbx_description
1 polymer ?
#
loop_
_entity_poly.entity_id
_entity_poly.type
_entity_poly.pdbx_seq_one_letter_code
_entity_poly.pdbx_strand_id
1 'polypeptide(L)'
;MKGIKYIVAFMLGLTSFAWNPPQSHAQQCKSPYTTCVLRCNQNGVKKIQACERILIKNIQSRRLKAQCEKEFDQHNRSCVQGCFQQHCKTPKP
;
A
#
# COMPACT_ATOMS: atom_id res chain seq x y z
N MET A 1 41.68 -44.86 -9.14
CA MET A 1 40.45 -45.69 -9.18
C MET A 1 39.85 -45.75 -7.77
N LYS A 2 38.69 -45.15 -7.54
CA LYS A 2 37.84 -45.40 -6.36
C LYS A 2 36.43 -44.91 -6.67
N GLY A 3 35.48 -45.84 -6.65
CA GLY A 3 34.11 -45.65 -7.12
C GLY A 3 33.14 -45.12 -6.06
N ILE A 4 32.17 -44.35 -6.57
CA ILE A 4 30.72 -44.33 -6.31
C ILE A 4 30.25 -44.52 -4.85
N LYS A 5 29.49 -43.55 -4.32
CA LYS A 5 28.03 -43.67 -4.03
C LYS A 5 27.47 -42.35 -3.46
N TYR A 6 26.50 -41.81 -4.18
CA TYR A 6 25.66 -40.68 -3.78
C TYR A 6 24.81 -41.07 -2.55
N ILE A 7 24.77 -40.19 -1.54
CA ILE A 7 23.66 -40.11 -0.59
C ILE A 7 23.28 -38.63 -0.46
N VAL A 8 22.14 -38.29 -1.04
CA VAL A 8 21.40 -37.06 -0.73
C VAL A 8 20.73 -37.31 0.62
N ALA A 9 21.06 -36.51 1.63
CA ALA A 9 20.30 -36.44 2.87
C ALA A 9 20.12 -34.98 3.26
N PHE A 10 19.07 -34.43 2.68
CA PHE A 10 18.33 -33.27 3.12
C PHE A 10 17.83 -33.53 4.55
N MET A 11 18.37 -32.85 5.57
CA MET A 11 17.64 -32.64 6.82
C MET A 11 18.04 -31.30 7.46
N LEU A 12 17.09 -30.39 7.30
CA LEU A 12 16.88 -29.13 7.98
C LEU A 12 17.07 -29.28 9.51
N GLY A 13 18.21 -28.81 10.01
CA GLY A 13 18.40 -28.50 11.42
C GLY A 13 17.71 -27.18 11.73
N LEU A 14 16.48 -27.28 12.23
CA LEU A 14 15.59 -26.22 12.68
C LEU A 14 16.31 -25.27 13.65
N THR A 15 16.86 -24.18 13.12
CA THR A 15 17.06 -22.97 13.92
C THR A 15 15.67 -22.43 14.23
N SER A 16 15.26 -22.59 15.48
CA SER A 16 14.08 -21.95 16.04
C SER A 16 14.25 -20.44 16.03
N PHE A 17 14.18 -19.83 14.86
CA PHE A 17 13.81 -18.43 14.75
C PHE A 17 12.33 -18.38 15.10
N ALA A 18 12.05 -18.25 16.40
CA ALA A 18 10.82 -17.64 16.84
C ALA A 18 10.81 -16.22 16.25
N TRP A 19 10.33 -16.13 15.00
CA TRP A 19 9.96 -14.87 14.39
C TRP A 19 8.76 -14.39 15.18
N ASN A 20 9.01 -13.72 16.30
CA ASN A 20 8.02 -12.85 16.89
C ASN A 20 7.71 -11.85 15.78
N PRO A 21 6.53 -11.89 15.12
CA PRO A 21 6.17 -10.81 14.23
C PRO A 21 6.32 -9.55 15.09
N PRO A 22 7.06 -8.53 14.64
CA PRO A 22 7.19 -7.30 15.40
C PRO A 22 5.76 -6.93 15.78
N GLN A 23 5.46 -6.90 17.09
CA GLN A 23 4.16 -6.45 17.57
C GLN A 23 3.95 -5.12 16.87
N SER A 24 3.09 -5.12 15.85
CA SER A 24 2.69 -3.91 15.20
C SER A 24 1.96 -3.19 16.30
N HIS A 25 2.65 -2.28 16.99
CA HIS A 25 2.04 -1.38 17.93
C HIS A 25 0.88 -0.77 17.14
N ALA A 26 -0.34 -1.22 17.46
CA ALA A 26 -1.52 -0.77 16.75
C ALA A 26 -1.50 0.75 16.93
N GLN A 27 -1.18 1.45 15.84
CA GLN A 27 -1.01 2.89 15.89
C GLN A 27 -2.31 3.46 16.45
N GLN A 28 -2.20 4.14 17.59
CA GLN A 28 -3.36 4.72 18.25
C GLN A 28 -3.78 5.94 17.43
N CYS A 29 -4.58 5.67 16.41
CA CYS A 29 -5.29 6.65 15.64
C CYS A 29 -6.51 7.10 16.44
N LYS A 30 -6.69 8.40 16.59
CA LYS A 30 -7.88 8.97 17.20
C LYS A 30 -9.09 8.72 16.29
N SER A 31 -10.28 8.64 16.87
CA SER A 31 -11.58 8.54 16.17
C SER A 31 -11.74 9.41 14.89
N PRO A 32 -11.25 10.66 14.80
CA PRO A 32 -11.33 11.44 13.56
C PRO A 32 -10.53 10.87 12.37
N TYR A 33 -9.59 9.94 12.57
CA TYR A 33 -8.81 9.33 11.49
C TYR A 33 -9.70 8.64 10.45
N THR A 34 -10.61 7.77 10.88
CA THR A 34 -11.53 7.05 9.97
C THR A 34 -12.43 8.02 9.22
N THR A 35 -12.92 9.08 9.88
CA THR A 35 -13.73 10.12 9.23
C THR A 35 -12.91 10.88 8.17
N CYS A 36 -11.65 11.20 8.45
CA CYS A 36 -10.74 11.85 7.52
C CYS A 36 -10.48 10.96 6.28
N VAL A 37 -10.14 9.68 6.49
CA VAL A 37 -9.92 8.73 5.41
C VAL A 37 -11.19 8.50 4.58
N LEU A 38 -12.37 8.41 5.22
CA LEU A 38 -13.64 8.31 4.52
C LEU A 38 -13.88 9.52 3.60
N ARG A 39 -13.58 10.75 4.05
CA ARG A 39 -13.65 11.94 3.20
C ARG A 39 -12.64 11.91 2.05
N CYS A 40 -11.40 11.48 2.31
CA CYS A 40 -10.40 11.28 1.25
C CYS A 40 -10.92 10.31 0.19
N ASN A 41 -11.49 9.18 0.60
CA ASN A 41 -12.04 8.18 -0.30
C ASN A 41 -13.23 8.73 -1.10
N GLN A 42 -14.16 9.46 -0.47
CA GLN A 42 -15.29 10.07 -1.18
C GLN A 42 -14.82 11.06 -2.26
N ASN A 43 -13.81 11.88 -1.96
CA ASN A 43 -13.21 12.79 -2.94
C ASN A 43 -12.46 12.04 -4.04
N GLY A 44 -11.78 10.95 -3.67
CA GLY A 44 -11.12 10.03 -4.60
C GLY A 44 -12.11 9.41 -5.59
N VAL A 45 -13.24 8.89 -5.11
CA VAL A 45 -14.30 8.31 -5.96
C VAL A 45 -14.82 9.32 -6.99
N LYS A 46 -15.06 10.58 -6.58
CA LYS A 46 -15.48 11.63 -7.52
C LYS A 46 -14.42 11.92 -8.59
N LYS A 47 -13.14 11.93 -8.20
CA LYS A 47 -12.00 12.16 -9.12
C LYS A 47 -11.86 11.02 -10.12
N ILE A 48 -11.87 9.76 -9.66
CA ILE A 48 -11.74 8.61 -10.58
C ILE A 48 -12.93 8.51 -11.53
N GLN A 49 -14.15 8.77 -11.07
CA GLN A 49 -15.34 8.87 -11.94
C GLN A 49 -15.22 9.98 -12.98
N ALA A 50 -14.55 11.09 -12.67
CA ALA A 50 -14.25 12.12 -13.66
C ALA A 50 -13.21 11.64 -14.69
N CYS A 51 -12.17 10.91 -14.25
CA CYS A 51 -11.17 10.32 -15.14
C CYS A 51 -11.78 9.25 -16.07
N GLU A 52 -12.71 8.44 -15.57
CA GLU A 52 -13.41 7.40 -16.34
C GLU A 52 -14.31 7.97 -17.44
N ARG A 53 -14.85 9.18 -17.25
CA ARG A 53 -15.63 9.90 -18.27
C ARG A 53 -14.80 10.39 -19.46
N ILE A 54 -13.46 10.33 -19.38
CA ILE A 54 -12.59 10.70 -20.51
C ILE A 54 -12.62 9.58 -21.55
N LEU A 55 -13.33 9.85 -22.66
CA LEU A 55 -13.37 8.97 -23.82
C LEU A 55 -12.03 9.02 -24.57
N ILE A 56 -11.38 7.86 -24.72
CA ILE A 56 -10.12 7.74 -25.45
C ILE A 56 -10.42 7.69 -26.95
N LYS A 57 -10.25 8.83 -27.63
CA LYS A 57 -10.44 8.99 -29.09
C LYS A 57 -9.12 9.12 -29.86
N ASN A 58 -8.06 9.57 -29.17
CA ASN A 58 -6.74 9.81 -29.73
C ASN A 58 -5.65 9.77 -28.64
N ILE A 59 -4.39 9.92 -29.04
CA ILE A 59 -3.23 9.92 -28.13
C ILE A 59 -3.35 11.01 -27.05
N GLN A 60 -3.88 12.18 -27.38
CA GLN A 60 -4.05 13.29 -26.44
C GLN A 60 -5.06 12.94 -25.33
N SER A 61 -6.21 12.39 -25.68
CA SER A 61 -7.21 11.91 -24.70
C SER A 61 -6.70 10.76 -23.84
N ARG A 62 -5.85 9.88 -24.38
CA ARG A 62 -5.15 8.85 -23.60
C ARG A 62 -4.21 9.46 -22.57
N ARG A 63 -3.40 10.45 -22.96
CA ARG A 63 -2.50 11.18 -22.05
C ARG A 63 -3.28 11.93 -20.97
N LEU A 64 -4.39 12.56 -21.33
CA LEU A 64 -5.27 13.26 -20.39
C LEU A 64 -5.85 12.30 -19.34
N LYS A 65 -6.31 11.12 -19.76
CA LYS A 65 -6.80 10.08 -18.83
C LYS A 65 -5.70 9.60 -17.88
N ALA A 66 -4.52 9.28 -18.40
CA ALA A 66 -3.38 8.85 -17.60
C ALA A 66 -2.91 9.94 -16.61
N GLN A 67 -2.96 11.21 -17.01
CA GLN A 67 -2.66 12.33 -16.12
C GLN A 67 -3.71 12.44 -15.00
N CYS A 68 -5.00 12.32 -15.34
CA CYS A 68 -6.08 12.35 -14.37
C CYS A 68 -5.94 11.22 -13.32
N GLU A 69 -5.64 10.00 -13.77
CA GLU A 69 -5.38 8.85 -12.89
C GLU A 69 -4.17 9.09 -11.97
N LYS A 70 -3.10 9.67 -12.51
CA LYS A 70 -1.91 10.04 -11.72
C LYS A 70 -2.23 11.09 -10.65
N GLU A 71 -3.03 12.10 -10.98
CA GLU A 71 -3.48 13.12 -10.04
C GLU A 71 -4.39 12.54 -8.95
N PHE A 72 -5.24 11.58 -9.30
CA PHE A 72 -6.03 10.81 -8.33
C PHE A 72 -5.12 10.05 -7.35
N ASP A 73 -4.14 9.31 -7.87
CA ASP A 73 -3.21 8.54 -7.03
C ASP A 73 -2.41 9.43 -6.09
N GLN A 74 -1.90 10.55 -6.60
CA GLN A 74 -1.17 11.53 -5.79
C GLN A 74 -2.06 12.14 -4.71
N HIS A 75 -3.30 12.50 -5.06
CA HIS A 75 -4.27 13.01 -4.09
C HIS A 75 -4.60 11.97 -3.02
N ASN A 76 -4.84 10.72 -3.39
CA ASN A 76 -5.21 9.68 -2.44
C ASN A 76 -4.06 9.38 -1.47
N ARG A 77 -2.82 9.24 -1.97
CA ARG A 77 -1.64 9.04 -1.13
C ARG A 77 -1.43 10.19 -0.15
N SER A 78 -1.46 11.43 -0.64
CA SER A 78 -1.23 12.62 0.20
C SER A 78 -2.35 12.84 1.21
N CYS A 79 -3.61 12.60 0.83
CA CYS A 79 -4.77 12.77 1.72
C CYS A 79 -4.74 11.74 2.86
N VAL A 80 -4.57 10.45 2.55
CA VAL A 80 -4.51 9.39 3.58
C VAL A 80 -3.29 9.57 4.49
N GLN A 81 -2.13 9.93 3.92
CA GLN A 81 -0.93 10.22 4.70
C GLN A 81 -1.13 11.45 5.61
N GLY A 82 -1.78 12.50 5.12
CA GLY A 82 -2.15 13.68 5.91
C GLY A 82 -3.09 13.32 7.06
N CYS A 83 -4.14 12.53 6.80
CA CYS A 83 -5.03 12.01 7.83
C CYS A 83 -4.27 11.21 8.89
N PHE A 84 -3.31 10.38 8.46
CA PHE A 84 -2.48 9.60 9.36
C PHE A 84 -1.62 10.51 10.25
N GLN A 85 -0.89 11.48 9.69
CA GLN A 85 -0.07 12.40 10.46
C GLN A 85 -0.88 13.27 11.44
N GLN A 86 -2.10 13.66 11.07
CA GLN A 86 -2.95 14.51 11.91
C GLN A 86 -3.65 13.76 13.04
N HIS A 87 -3.99 12.48 12.83
CA HIS A 87 -4.87 11.75 13.73
C HIS A 87 -4.23 10.53 14.39
N CYS A 88 -3.10 10.03 13.88
CA CYS A 88 -2.36 8.92 14.45
C CYS A 88 -1.09 9.44 15.12
N LYS A 89 -0.87 9.05 16.38
CA LYS A 89 0.43 9.27 17.01
C LYS A 89 1.38 8.19 16.52
N THR A 90 2.52 8.59 15.97
CA THR A 90 3.67 7.68 15.88
C THR A 90 4.08 7.34 17.31
N PRO A 91 4.14 6.05 17.71
CA PRO A 91 4.74 5.70 18.99
C PRO A 91 6.17 6.27 18.98
N LYS A 92 6.51 7.04 20.02
CA LYS A 92 7.91 7.47 20.21
C LYS A 92 8.76 6.19 20.33
N PRO A 93 9.93 6.14 19.67
CA PRO A 93 10.88 5.06 19.85
C PRO A 93 11.33 4.98 21.32
#